data_AF-A0A5S3WIS8-F1
#
_entry.id   AF-A0A5S3WIS8-F1
#
_cell.length_a   1.000
_cell.length_b   1.000
_cell.length_c   1.000
_cell.angle_alpha   90.00
_cell.angle_beta   90.00
_cell.angle_gamma   90.00
#
_symmetry.space_group_name_H-M   'P 1'
#
loop_
_entity.id
_entity.type
_entity.pdbx_description
1 polymer ?
#
loop_
_entity_poly.entity_id
_entity_poly.type
_entity_poly.pdbx_seq_one_letter_code
_entity_poly.pdbx_strand_id
1 'polypeptide(L)'
;MTLPILDYFNQPAHVRDALNPYSGKFAHCILPILHAEGGLNLTASDRGGLTKYGISQRAYPHIDIANLTMPGALRLYHRDYWRPMHGEQFDTGAALMLLDGAVQHGVPGMTYLLQRLTGAKPDGRFGPRTLKSAHALLPTKLVIALSLRRARKYARICAKDSSQQPNLDGWYNRLEHITEYAAREAIYG
;
A
#
# COMPACT_ATOMS: atom_id res chain seq x y z
N MET A 1 1.78 -17.91 10.74
CA MET A 1 0.72 -17.12 11.41
C MET A 1 -0.44 -17.07 10.44
N THR A 2 -1.65 -17.48 10.80
CA THR A 2 -2.80 -17.38 9.90
C THR A 2 -3.09 -15.91 9.61
N LEU A 3 -3.12 -15.52 8.33
CA LEU A 3 -3.50 -14.16 7.94
C LEU A 3 -4.89 -13.82 8.51
N PRO A 4 -5.07 -12.68 9.19
CA PRO A 4 -6.39 -12.30 9.67
C PRO A 4 -7.40 -12.21 8.51
N ILE A 5 -8.64 -12.62 8.73
CA ILE A 5 -9.69 -12.35 7.74
C ILE A 5 -10.03 -10.86 7.85
N LEU A 6 -9.37 -10.03 7.04
CA LEU A 6 -9.61 -8.59 6.95
C LEU A 6 -10.77 -8.30 5.98
N ASP A 7 -11.89 -8.96 6.24
CA ASP A 7 -13.13 -8.74 5.49
C ASP A 7 -13.75 -7.41 5.94
N TYR A 8 -14.14 -6.59 4.96
CA TYR A 8 -14.89 -5.35 5.15
C TYR A 8 -16.11 -5.55 6.04
N PHE A 9 -16.87 -6.64 5.85
CA PHE A 9 -18.11 -6.87 6.57
C PHE A 9 -17.91 -7.16 8.06
N ASN A 10 -16.73 -7.66 8.42
CA ASN A 10 -16.37 -8.01 9.80
C ASN A 10 -15.63 -6.89 10.54
N GLN A 11 -15.53 -5.70 9.95
CA GLN A 11 -14.93 -4.54 10.61
C GLN A 11 -15.91 -3.85 11.60
N PRO A 12 -15.39 -3.19 12.64
CA PRO A 12 -16.20 -2.35 13.53
C PRO A 12 -17.03 -1.32 12.74
N ALA A 13 -18.22 -0.96 13.24
CA ALA A 13 -19.13 -0.05 12.56
C ALA A 13 -18.45 1.27 12.11
N HIS A 14 -17.66 1.89 13.00
CA HIS A 14 -16.95 3.13 12.68
C HIS A 14 -15.95 3.00 11.52
N VAL A 15 -15.35 1.82 11.31
CA VAL A 15 -14.44 1.56 10.17
C VAL A 15 -15.26 1.40 8.88
N ARG A 16 -16.37 0.65 8.94
CA ARG A 16 -17.29 0.47 7.81
C ARG A 16 -17.89 1.80 7.36
N ASP A 17 -18.38 2.61 8.31
CA ASP A 17 -18.94 3.94 8.03
C ASP A 17 -17.92 4.88 7.39
N ALA A 18 -16.66 4.82 7.84
CA ALA A 18 -15.58 5.61 7.26
C ALA A 18 -15.21 5.16 5.82
N LEU A 19 -15.46 3.89 5.48
CA LEU A 19 -15.15 3.29 4.19
C LEU A 19 -16.31 3.34 3.17
N ASN A 20 -17.57 3.45 3.64
CA ASN A 20 -18.77 3.54 2.80
C ASN A 20 -18.68 4.49 1.59
N PRO A 21 -17.99 5.65 1.66
CA PRO A 21 -17.89 6.56 0.50
C PRO A 21 -16.99 6.05 -0.65
N TYR A 22 -16.24 4.97 -0.45
CA TYR A 22 -15.26 4.46 -1.42
C TYR A 22 -15.71 3.16 -2.07
N SER A 23 -15.00 2.74 -3.13
CA SER A 23 -15.25 1.45 -3.77
C SER A 23 -14.94 0.29 -2.81
N GLY A 24 -15.65 -0.83 -2.99
CA GLY A 24 -15.34 -2.06 -2.26
C GLY A 24 -13.90 -2.53 -2.47
N LYS A 25 -13.34 -2.32 -3.67
CA LYS A 25 -11.96 -2.68 -4.00
C LYS A 25 -10.94 -1.85 -3.21
N PHE A 26 -11.15 -0.53 -3.11
CA PHE A 26 -10.31 0.31 -2.27
C PHE A 26 -10.40 -0.10 -0.81
N ALA A 27 -11.61 -0.32 -0.30
CA ALA A 27 -11.84 -0.79 1.07
C ALA A 27 -11.09 -2.10 1.35
N HIS A 28 -11.18 -3.07 0.44
CA HIS A 28 -10.48 -4.35 0.54
C HIS A 28 -8.95 -4.20 0.54
N CYS A 29 -8.41 -3.29 -0.27
CA CYS A 29 -6.97 -3.07 -0.37
C CYS A 29 -6.40 -2.25 0.81
N ILE A 30 -7.16 -1.30 1.36
CA ILE A 30 -6.64 -0.41 2.41
C ILE A 30 -6.66 -1.06 3.80
N LEU A 31 -7.56 -2.02 4.05
CA LEU A 31 -7.66 -2.71 5.34
C LEU A 31 -6.38 -3.46 5.74
N PRO A 32 -5.74 -4.29 4.88
CA PRO A 32 -4.45 -4.90 5.16
C PRO A 32 -3.34 -3.90 5.51
N ILE A 33 -3.34 -2.74 4.84
CA ILE A 33 -2.35 -1.69 5.07
C ILE A 33 -2.58 -1.05 6.44
N LEU A 34 -3.82 -0.65 6.76
CA LEU A 34 -4.15 -0.07 8.06
C LEU A 34 -3.91 -1.06 9.20
N HIS A 35 -4.16 -2.35 8.99
CA HIS A 35 -3.85 -3.39 9.97
C HIS A 35 -2.35 -3.50 10.24
N ALA A 36 -1.53 -3.54 9.17
CA ALA A 36 -0.07 -3.60 9.29
C ALA A 36 0.53 -2.38 10.01
N GLU A 37 -0.13 -1.22 9.90
CA GLU A 37 0.24 0.03 10.58
C GLU A 37 -0.30 0.13 12.01
N GLY A 38 -1.06 -0.87 12.49
CA GLY A 38 -1.76 -0.82 13.78
C GLY A 38 -2.94 0.16 13.82
N GLY A 39 -3.30 0.76 12.69
CA GLY A 39 -4.29 1.83 12.55
C GLY A 39 -5.76 1.41 12.71
N LEU A 40 -6.06 0.11 12.79
CA LEU A 40 -7.43 -0.39 13.01
C LEU A 40 -7.85 -0.39 14.48
N ASN A 41 -6.90 -0.25 15.42
CA ASN A 41 -7.19 -0.18 16.85
C ASN A 41 -7.19 1.27 17.32
N LEU A 42 -8.36 1.80 17.72
CA LEU A 42 -8.51 3.16 18.28
C LEU A 42 -7.75 3.38 19.60
N THR A 43 -7.26 2.32 20.25
CA THR A 43 -6.65 2.34 21.59
C THR A 43 -5.13 2.39 21.61
N ALA A 44 -4.45 2.55 20.48
CA ALA A 44 -2.99 2.67 20.45
C ALA A 44 -2.50 4.07 20.88
N SER A 45 -2.46 4.24 22.21
CA SER A 45 -1.44 4.92 23.02
C SER A 45 -0.64 6.05 22.34
N ASP A 46 -0.94 7.26 22.83
CA ASP A 46 -0.10 8.47 22.93
C ASP A 46 1.42 8.25 22.90
N ARG A 47 1.98 8.02 21.71
CA ARG A 47 3.42 8.23 21.47
C ARG A 47 3.65 9.05 20.22
N GLY A 48 3.31 10.34 20.37
CA GLY A 48 3.79 11.45 19.54
C GLY A 48 2.92 11.67 18.32
N GLY A 49 2.15 12.76 18.31
CA GLY A 49 1.28 13.23 17.22
C GLY A 49 1.96 13.49 15.86
N LEU A 50 3.15 12.94 15.64
CA LEU A 50 3.89 12.94 14.39
C LEU A 50 3.47 11.82 13.44
N THR A 51 2.83 10.72 13.89
CA THR A 51 2.32 9.66 13.00
C THR A 51 1.02 9.05 13.52
N LYS A 52 -0.01 8.95 12.67
CA LYS A 52 -1.30 8.29 12.97
C LYS A 52 -1.84 7.59 11.73
N TYR A 53 -2.36 6.36 11.86
CA TYR A 53 -2.83 5.53 10.73
C TYR A 53 -1.76 5.28 9.64
N GLY A 54 -0.48 5.24 10.02
CA GLY A 54 0.65 5.15 9.07
C GLY A 54 0.98 6.46 8.34
N ILE A 55 0.28 7.56 8.65
CA ILE A 55 0.47 8.87 8.02
C ILE A 55 1.28 9.76 8.95
N SER A 56 2.41 10.29 8.46
CA SER A 56 3.31 11.14 9.25
C SER A 56 3.17 12.64 8.97
N GLN A 57 3.42 13.47 9.98
CA GLN A 57 3.48 14.94 9.90
C GLN A 57 4.55 15.38 8.92
N ARG A 58 5.65 14.62 8.79
CA ARG A 58 6.69 14.88 7.81
C ARG A 58 6.17 14.78 6.37
N ALA A 59 5.32 13.80 6.08
CA ALA A 59 4.71 13.65 4.76
C ALA A 59 3.60 14.67 4.51
N TYR A 60 2.91 15.10 5.58
CA TYR A 60 1.80 16.06 5.52
C TYR A 60 2.00 17.21 6.51
N PRO A 61 2.94 18.14 6.23
CA PRO A 61 3.35 19.17 7.19
C PRO A 61 2.23 20.14 7.59
N HIS A 62 1.17 20.24 6.79
CA HIS A 62 0.04 21.14 6.99
C HIS A 62 -1.21 20.46 7.57
N ILE A 63 -1.16 19.17 7.87
CA ILE A 63 -2.27 18.43 8.45
C ILE A 63 -2.00 18.21 9.93
N ASP A 64 -2.98 18.43 10.79
CA ASP A 64 -2.89 18.05 12.20
C ASP A 64 -2.99 16.53 12.33
N ILE A 65 -1.83 15.85 12.37
CA ILE A 65 -1.76 14.39 12.42
C ILE A 65 -2.21 13.83 13.77
N ALA A 66 -2.01 14.58 14.87
CA ALA A 66 -2.47 14.19 16.19
C ALA A 66 -4.00 13.99 16.21
N ASN A 67 -4.72 14.94 15.62
CA ASN A 67 -6.18 14.93 15.53
C ASN A 67 -6.72 14.31 14.23
N LEU A 68 -5.88 13.65 13.43
CA LEU A 68 -6.33 13.01 12.19
C LEU A 68 -7.39 11.94 12.50
N THR A 69 -8.51 11.99 11.77
CA THR A 69 -9.60 11.02 11.86
C THR A 69 -9.44 9.93 10.81
N MET A 70 -10.03 8.75 11.04
CA MET A 70 -10.00 7.67 10.04
C MET A 70 -10.56 8.09 8.66
N PRO A 71 -11.72 8.77 8.56
CA PRO A 71 -12.17 9.32 7.28
C PRO A 71 -11.15 10.28 6.66
N GLY A 72 -10.45 11.08 7.47
CA GLY A 72 -9.36 11.94 7.02
C GLY A 72 -8.19 11.15 6.43
N ALA A 73 -7.72 10.12 7.14
CA ALA A 73 -6.65 9.24 6.68
C ALA A 73 -7.02 8.51 5.38
N LEU A 74 -8.23 7.94 5.30
CA LEU A 74 -8.73 7.27 4.10
C LEU A 74 -8.79 8.22 2.90
N ARG A 75 -9.19 9.49 3.10
CA ARG A 75 -9.16 10.50 2.03
C ARG A 75 -7.75 10.73 1.49
N LEU A 76 -6.74 10.76 2.36
CA LEU A 76 -5.34 10.92 1.96
C LEU A 76 -4.85 9.68 1.20
N TYR A 77 -5.10 8.47 1.73
CA TYR A 77 -4.75 7.22 1.03
C TYR A 77 -5.38 7.15 -0.37
N HIS A 78 -6.68 7.47 -0.45
CA HIS A 78 -7.41 7.42 -1.70
C HIS A 78 -6.90 8.48 -2.70
N ARG A 79 -6.71 9.72 -2.26
CA ARG A 79 -6.28 10.84 -3.12
C ARG A 79 -4.84 10.70 -3.59
N ASP A 80 -3.93 10.35 -2.68
CA ASP A 80 -2.49 10.51 -2.90
C ASP A 80 -1.78 9.22 -3.31
N TYR A 81 -2.42 8.06 -3.13
CA TYR A 81 -1.84 6.77 -3.47
C TYR A 81 -2.74 5.93 -4.37
N TRP A 82 -4.01 5.71 -4.00
CA TRP A 82 -4.91 4.86 -4.78
C TRP A 82 -5.18 5.39 -6.19
N ARG A 83 -5.63 6.65 -6.29
CA ARG A 83 -5.96 7.28 -7.58
C ARG A 83 -4.73 7.41 -8.47
N PRO A 84 -3.56 7.91 -8.01
CA PRO A 84 -2.37 8.01 -8.85
C PRO A 84 -1.80 6.66 -9.29
N MET A 85 -2.05 5.58 -8.54
CA MET A 85 -1.67 4.22 -8.92
C MET A 85 -2.73 3.52 -9.78
N HIS A 86 -3.82 4.22 -10.15
CA HIS A 86 -4.92 3.67 -10.93
C HIS A 86 -5.55 2.41 -10.32
N GLY A 87 -5.61 2.31 -8.99
CA GLY A 87 -6.00 1.08 -8.29
C GLY A 87 -7.34 0.47 -8.75
N GLU A 88 -8.33 1.30 -9.10
CA GLU A 88 -9.62 0.82 -9.62
C GLU A 88 -9.50 0.00 -10.91
N GLN A 89 -8.46 0.24 -11.71
CA GLN A 89 -8.29 -0.33 -13.04
C GLN A 89 -7.59 -1.70 -13.01
N PHE A 90 -7.10 -2.13 -11.85
CA PHE A 90 -6.45 -3.43 -11.66
C PHE A 90 -7.37 -4.43 -10.94
N ASP A 91 -7.05 -5.72 -11.00
CA ASP A 91 -7.60 -6.71 -10.08
C ASP A 91 -7.19 -6.38 -8.63
N THR A 92 -7.93 -6.90 -7.66
CA THR A 92 -7.73 -6.59 -6.24
C THR A 92 -6.32 -6.90 -5.76
N GLY A 93 -5.71 -8.01 -6.21
CA GLY A 93 -4.36 -8.41 -5.81
C GLY A 93 -3.29 -7.46 -6.34
N ALA A 94 -3.30 -7.15 -7.64
CA ALA A 94 -2.36 -6.20 -8.22
C ALA A 94 -2.58 -4.78 -7.68
N ALA A 95 -3.84 -4.36 -7.48
CA ALA A 95 -4.18 -3.08 -6.89
C ALA A 95 -3.63 -2.92 -5.47
N LEU A 96 -3.75 -3.95 -4.63
CA LEU A 96 -3.17 -3.99 -3.28
C LEU A 96 -1.64 -3.84 -3.33
N MET A 97 -0.96 -4.58 -4.20
CA MET A 97 0.50 -4.49 -4.35
C MET A 97 0.97 -3.12 -4.81
N LEU A 98 0.22 -2.47 -5.69
CA LEU A 98 0.52 -1.12 -6.18
C LEU A 98 0.27 -0.07 -5.10
N LEU A 99 -0.85 -0.16 -4.38
CA LEU A 99 -1.19 0.75 -3.29
C LEU A 99 -0.16 0.68 -2.15
N ASP A 100 0.07 -0.51 -1.60
CA ASP A 100 1.03 -0.71 -0.50
C ASP A 100 2.45 -0.32 -0.91
N GLY A 101 2.85 -0.69 -2.12
CA GLY A 101 4.13 -0.29 -2.69
C GLY A 101 4.27 1.23 -2.80
N ALA A 102 3.23 1.95 -3.22
CA ALA A 102 3.24 3.40 -3.30
C ALA A 102 3.27 4.07 -1.92
N VAL A 103 2.65 3.48 -0.90
CA VAL A 103 2.75 3.96 0.49
C VAL A 103 4.19 3.86 1.00
N GLN A 104 4.85 2.71 0.79
CA GLN A 104 6.23 2.45 1.23
C GLN A 104 7.30 3.18 0.41
N HIS A 105 7.03 3.51 -0.85
CA HIS A 105 8.05 3.98 -1.80
C HIS A 105 7.75 5.32 -2.46
N GLY A 106 6.61 5.92 -2.16
CA GLY A 106 6.03 7.01 -2.93
C GLY A 106 5.49 6.54 -4.29
N VAL A 107 4.50 7.25 -4.82
CA VAL A 107 3.93 7.00 -6.16
C VAL A 107 5.01 6.98 -7.25
N PRO A 108 5.96 7.93 -7.33
CA PRO A 108 6.99 7.88 -8.37
C PRO A 108 7.91 6.67 -8.24
N GLY A 109 8.28 6.32 -7.01
CA GLY A 109 9.16 5.19 -6.72
C GLY A 109 8.52 3.86 -7.07
N MET A 110 7.22 3.68 -6.77
CA MET A 110 6.49 2.46 -7.12
C MET A 110 6.20 2.38 -8.63
N THR A 111 5.82 3.50 -9.23
CA THR A 111 5.64 3.61 -10.69
C THR A 111 6.91 3.22 -11.44
N TYR A 112 8.07 3.68 -10.99
CA TYR A 112 9.35 3.32 -11.59
C TYR A 112 9.61 1.81 -11.54
N LEU A 113 9.26 1.13 -10.43
CA LEU A 113 9.38 -0.33 -10.33
C LEU A 113 8.45 -1.04 -11.31
N LEU A 114 7.20 -0.57 -11.47
CA LEU A 114 6.22 -1.12 -12.41
C LEU A 114 6.66 -0.92 -13.87
N GLN A 115 7.15 0.27 -14.23
CA GLN A 115 7.63 0.55 -15.58
C GLN A 115 8.82 -0.35 -15.94
N ARG A 116 9.78 -0.51 -15.01
CA ARG A 116 10.89 -1.45 -15.18
C ARG A 116 10.48 -2.92 -15.26
N LEU A 117 9.33 -3.29 -14.68
CA LEU A 117 8.78 -4.64 -14.80
C LEU A 117 8.14 -4.86 -16.17
N THR A 118 7.36 -3.89 -16.63
CA THR A 118 6.50 -3.99 -17.81
C THR A 118 7.20 -3.58 -19.12
N GLY A 119 8.41 -3.03 -19.03
CA GLY A 119 9.16 -2.52 -20.18
C GLY A 119 8.72 -1.11 -20.62
N ALA A 120 7.78 -0.48 -19.91
CA ALA A 120 7.45 0.92 -20.13
C ALA A 120 8.62 1.83 -19.76
N LYS A 121 8.65 3.06 -20.31
CA LYS A 121 9.67 4.05 -20.02
C LYS A 121 9.75 4.28 -18.49
N PRO A 122 10.90 4.06 -17.83
CA PRO A 122 11.02 4.18 -16.39
C PRO A 122 11.26 5.63 -15.96
N ASP A 123 10.24 6.49 -16.07
CA ASP A 123 10.28 7.91 -15.71
C ASP A 123 9.55 8.26 -14.40
N GLY A 124 8.96 7.25 -13.75
CA GLY A 124 8.23 7.41 -12.49
C GLY A 124 6.88 8.11 -12.64
N ARG A 125 6.38 8.33 -13.87
CA ARG A 125 5.09 8.96 -14.14
C ARG A 125 4.08 7.94 -14.62
N PHE A 126 3.05 7.70 -13.81
CA PHE A 126 2.03 6.71 -14.15
C PHE A 126 1.05 7.35 -15.13
N GLY A 127 1.17 6.99 -16.40
CA GLY A 127 0.26 7.43 -17.45
C GLY A 127 -0.29 6.26 -18.29
N PRO A 128 -1.08 6.56 -19.35
CA PRO A 128 -1.78 5.55 -20.14
C PRO A 128 -0.87 4.46 -20.75
N ARG A 129 0.39 4.81 -21.08
CA ARG A 129 1.37 3.85 -21.60
C ARG A 129 1.80 2.84 -20.53
N THR A 130 2.08 3.31 -19.30
CA THR A 130 2.41 2.43 -18.17
C THR A 130 1.23 1.53 -17.83
N LEU A 131 0.01 2.08 -17.80
CA LEU A 131 -1.20 1.31 -17.59
C LEU A 131 -1.35 0.20 -18.64
N LYS A 132 -1.29 0.54 -19.93
CA LYS A 132 -1.38 -0.42 -21.03
C LYS A 132 -0.34 -1.55 -20.88
N SER A 133 0.92 -1.20 -20.60
CA SER A 133 1.98 -2.20 -20.42
C SER A 133 1.78 -3.07 -19.17
N ALA A 134 1.20 -2.54 -18.10
CA ALA A 134 0.87 -3.31 -16.91
C ALA A 134 -0.27 -4.30 -17.17
N HIS A 135 -1.32 -3.88 -17.87
CA HIS A 135 -2.45 -4.74 -18.25
C HIS A 135 -2.09 -5.87 -19.23
N ALA A 136 -0.92 -5.79 -19.88
CA ALA A 136 -0.41 -6.88 -20.71
C ALA A 136 0.16 -8.06 -19.89
N LEU A 137 0.29 -7.92 -18.57
CA LEU A 137 0.73 -8.97 -17.66
C LEU A 137 -0.45 -9.55 -16.89
N LEU A 138 -0.37 -10.84 -16.57
CA LEU A 138 -1.30 -11.47 -15.64
C LEU A 138 -1.20 -10.83 -14.24
N PRO A 139 -2.32 -10.66 -13.52
CA PRO A 139 -2.36 -10.23 -12.12
C PRO A 139 -1.33 -10.89 -11.21
N THR A 140 -1.28 -12.22 -11.20
CA THR A 140 -0.36 -13.02 -10.38
C THR A 140 1.11 -12.73 -10.72
N LYS A 141 1.41 -12.49 -12.01
CA LYS A 141 2.75 -12.10 -12.44
C LYS A 141 3.13 -10.71 -11.96
N LEU A 142 2.19 -9.75 -11.94
CA LEU A 142 2.42 -8.43 -11.35
C LEU A 142 2.71 -8.56 -9.85
N VAL A 143 1.90 -9.31 -9.11
CA VAL A 143 2.06 -9.51 -7.67
C VAL A 143 3.44 -10.10 -7.33
N ILE A 144 3.78 -11.25 -7.90
CA ILE A 144 5.04 -11.94 -7.62
C ILE A 144 6.24 -11.07 -8.03
N ALA A 145 6.23 -10.52 -9.24
CA ALA A 145 7.39 -9.79 -9.76
C ALA A 145 7.60 -8.44 -9.07
N LEU A 146 6.53 -7.75 -8.67
CA LEU A 146 6.63 -6.53 -7.86
C LEU A 146 7.13 -6.84 -6.45
N SER A 147 6.69 -7.96 -5.84
CA SER A 147 7.20 -8.39 -4.53
C SER A 147 8.72 -8.56 -4.56
N LEU A 148 9.24 -9.32 -5.52
CA LEU A 148 10.69 -9.51 -5.70
C LEU A 148 11.45 -8.19 -5.95
N ARG A 149 10.87 -7.27 -6.73
CA ARG A 149 11.50 -5.96 -7.00
C ARG A 149 11.53 -5.06 -5.78
N ARG A 150 10.51 -5.12 -4.92
CA ARG A 150 10.46 -4.40 -3.64
C ARG A 150 11.47 -4.98 -2.66
N ALA A 151 11.55 -6.30 -2.51
CA ALA A 151 12.59 -6.99 -1.74
C ALA A 151 14.00 -6.55 -2.19
N ARG A 152 14.27 -6.57 -3.50
CA ARG A 152 15.56 -6.11 -4.04
C ARG A 152 15.83 -4.63 -3.77
N LYS A 153 14.79 -3.78 -3.70
CA LYS A 153 14.92 -2.37 -3.36
C LYS A 153 15.31 -2.20 -1.89
N TYR A 154 14.70 -2.93 -0.96
CA TYR A 154 15.09 -2.92 0.45
C TYR A 154 16.56 -3.30 0.64
N ALA A 155 17.00 -4.41 0.02
CA ALA A 155 18.40 -4.83 0.07
C ALA A 155 19.36 -3.74 -0.45
N ARG A 156 18.99 -3.01 -1.51
CA ARG A 156 19.78 -1.89 -2.04
C ARG A 156 19.82 -0.68 -1.11
N ILE A 157 18.74 -0.40 -0.38
CA ILE A 157 18.70 0.67 0.62
C ILE A 157 19.73 0.35 1.71
N CYS A 158 19.68 -0.85 2.30
CA CYS A 158 20.62 -1.27 3.34
C CYS A 158 22.07 -1.37 2.86
N ALA A 159 22.29 -1.76 1.59
CA ALA A 159 23.62 -1.77 1.00
C ALA A 159 24.19 -0.36 0.78
N LYS A 160 23.35 0.64 0.54
CA LYS A 160 23.75 2.04 0.38
C LYS A 160 23.91 2.75 1.72
N ASP A 161 23.09 2.39 2.70
CA ASP A 161 23.05 2.98 4.03
C ASP A 161 22.79 1.87 5.06
N SER A 162 23.86 1.43 5.72
CA SER A 162 23.80 0.34 6.71
C SER A 162 23.01 0.72 7.96
N SER A 163 22.80 2.02 8.24
CA SER A 163 21.97 2.46 9.37
C SER A 163 20.50 2.02 9.25
N GLN A 164 20.07 1.64 8.04
CA GLN A 164 18.72 1.17 7.76
C GLN A 164 18.50 -0.32 8.05
N GLN A 165 19.57 -1.10 8.27
CA GLN A 165 19.48 -2.55 8.49
C GLN A 165 18.51 -2.97 9.62
N PRO A 166 18.41 -2.26 10.76
CA PRO A 166 17.47 -2.63 11.82
C PRO A 166 15.99 -2.61 11.39
N ASN A 167 15.65 -1.87 10.32
CA ASN A 167 14.27 -1.78 9.81
C ASN A 167 13.92 -2.92 8.83
N LEU A 168 14.90 -3.70 8.40
CA LEU A 168 14.77 -4.63 7.27
C LEU A 168 13.74 -5.73 7.55
N ASP A 169 13.75 -6.31 8.74
CA ASP A 169 12.81 -7.36 9.13
C ASP A 169 11.37 -6.85 9.10
N GLY A 170 11.13 -5.63 9.59
CA GLY A 170 9.81 -5.00 9.51
C GLY A 170 9.33 -4.80 8.07
N TRP A 171 10.23 -4.39 7.17
CA TRP A 171 9.89 -4.23 5.75
C TRP A 171 9.58 -5.55 5.06
N TYR A 172 10.29 -6.63 5.39
CA TYR A 172 10.04 -7.96 4.83
C TYR A 172 8.78 -8.60 5.41
N ASN A 173 8.53 -8.48 6.71
CA ASN A 173 7.30 -8.98 7.34
C ASN A 173 6.06 -8.35 6.71
N ARG A 174 6.07 -7.03 6.48
CA ARG A 174 4.99 -6.35 5.74
C ARG A 174 4.87 -6.86 4.31
N LEU A 175 6.00 -6.98 3.61
CA LEU A 175 6.01 -7.41 2.21
C LEU A 175 5.47 -8.84 2.06
N GLU A 176 5.84 -9.74 2.95
CA GLU A 176 5.36 -11.12 3.01
C GLU A 176 3.84 -11.15 3.17
N HIS A 177 3.30 -10.54 4.22
CA HIS A 177 1.86 -10.50 4.47
C HIS A 177 1.08 -9.91 3.28
N ILE A 178 1.52 -8.75 2.76
CA ILE A 178 0.85 -8.12 1.62
C ILE A 178 0.93 -8.99 0.37
N THR A 179 2.06 -9.65 0.12
CA THR A 179 2.21 -10.55 -1.02
C THR A 179 1.28 -11.75 -0.91
N GLU A 180 1.14 -12.34 0.28
CA GLU A 180 0.27 -13.49 0.52
C GLU A 180 -1.21 -13.12 0.30
N TYR A 181 -1.69 -11.99 0.86
CA TYR A 181 -3.03 -11.48 0.55
C TYR A 181 -3.20 -11.22 -0.95
N ALA A 182 -2.31 -10.45 -1.55
CA ALA A 182 -2.42 -10.07 -2.95
C ALA A 182 -2.40 -11.28 -3.89
N ALA A 183 -1.59 -12.29 -3.59
CA ALA A 183 -1.55 -13.52 -4.38
C ALA A 183 -2.85 -14.30 -4.26
N ARG A 184 -3.43 -14.40 -3.05
CA ARG A 184 -4.73 -15.03 -2.86
C ARG A 184 -5.82 -14.33 -3.67
N GLU A 185 -5.89 -13.01 -3.60
CA GLU A 185 -6.87 -12.22 -4.36
C GLU A 185 -6.65 -12.34 -5.87
N ALA A 186 -5.40 -12.33 -6.35
CA ALA A 186 -5.11 -12.47 -7.78
C ALA A 186 -5.39 -13.87 -8.36
N ILE A 187 -5.54 -14.90 -7.51
CA ILE A 187 -5.83 -16.28 -7.91
C ILE A 187 -7.32 -16.60 -7.77
N TYR A 188 -7.97 -16.11 -6.70
CA TYR A 188 -9.31 -16.55 -6.31
C TYR A 188 -10.37 -15.42 -6.22
N GLY A 189 -9.97 -14.15 -6.28
CA GLY A 189 -10.86 -12.99 -6.19
C GLY A 189 -11.32 -12.49 -7.55
#